data_AF-A0A962BV83-F1
#
_entry.id   AF-A0A962BV83-F1
#
_cell.length_a   1.000
_cell.length_b   1.000
_cell.length_c   1.000
_cell.angle_alpha   90.00
_cell.angle_beta   90.00
_cell.angle_gamma   90.00
#
_symmetry.space_group_name_H-M   'P 1'
#
loop_
_entity.id
_entity.type
_entity.pdbx_description
1 polymer ?
#
loop_
_entity_poly.entity_id
_entity_poly.type
_entity_poly.pdbx_seq_one_letter_code
_entity_poly.pdbx_strand_id
1 'polypeptide(L)'
;IASLGETVGGQILNVNADWAANELVKALQPYKIIFLTGTGGLLDGNGRLIESINLRTEYDALMKQPWLHSGMRVKVEQIAELLSALPPSSSVSMTRPDELAKELFTHRGSGTLIRRGERIHRFDSWDAVDRERLTALIESSFGRKLVPDYFERTPLWRLYVSEHYRAAIVLTREDGVPHMDKFAVCDDAQGEGLGRAIWQVMQQEVGSLFWRSRRRNAVNGFYAEESDGVIKGHPWNVYWYGLEDFAAIEAAVAHCRERPATLIDEMTAPTDGSDK
;
A
#
# COMPACT_ATOMS: atom_id res chain seq x y z
N ILE A 1 -33.18 -7.64 -2.74
CA ILE A 1 -33.81 -6.32 -3.00
C ILE A 1 -33.90 -6.18 -4.51
N ALA A 2 -35.09 -5.88 -5.06
CA ALA A 2 -35.27 -5.64 -6.49
C ALA A 2 -35.18 -4.13 -6.77
N SER A 3 -34.74 -3.73 -7.97
CA SER A 3 -34.65 -2.33 -8.40
C SER A 3 -36.02 -1.77 -8.83
N LEU A 4 -36.98 -1.79 -7.90
CA LEU A 4 -38.33 -1.28 -8.06
C LEU A 4 -38.59 -0.19 -7.03
N GLY A 5 -39.24 0.89 -7.46
CA GLY A 5 -39.70 1.97 -6.59
C GLY A 5 -41.21 1.97 -6.48
N GLU A 6 -41.73 2.57 -5.42
CA GLU A 6 -43.17 2.77 -5.20
C GLU A 6 -43.44 4.25 -4.98
N THR A 7 -44.39 4.80 -5.73
CA THR A 7 -44.86 6.18 -5.51
C THR A 7 -45.73 6.27 -4.26
N VAL A 8 -45.96 7.47 -3.73
CA VAL A 8 -46.84 7.69 -2.56
C VAL A 8 -48.27 7.12 -2.77
N GLY A 9 -48.73 7.03 -4.02
CA GLY A 9 -50.03 6.45 -4.37
C GLY A 9 -50.04 4.94 -4.59
N GLY A 10 -48.94 4.23 -4.36
CA GLY A 10 -48.83 2.77 -4.49
C GLY A 10 -48.49 2.24 -5.88
N GLN A 11 -48.26 3.12 -6.86
CA GLN A 11 -47.81 2.68 -8.19
C GLN A 11 -46.35 2.23 -8.15
N ILE A 12 -46.09 1.00 -8.61
CA ILE A 12 -44.75 0.44 -8.78
C ILE A 12 -44.12 0.94 -10.09
N LEU A 13 -42.87 1.36 -10.02
CA LEU A 13 -42.07 1.87 -11.14
C LEU A 13 -40.73 1.14 -11.22
N ASN A 14 -40.20 1.00 -12.43
CA ASN A 14 -38.84 0.50 -12.64
C ASN A 14 -37.82 1.59 -12.29
N VAL A 15 -36.79 1.25 -11.53
CA VAL A 15 -35.71 2.16 -11.15
C VAL A 15 -34.40 1.62 -11.70
N ASN A 16 -33.49 2.51 -12.11
CA ASN A 16 -32.16 2.09 -12.53
C ASN A 16 -31.43 1.41 -11.35
N ALA A 17 -30.86 0.24 -11.59
CA ALA A 17 -30.25 -0.58 -10.55
C ALA A 17 -29.03 0.07 -9.89
N ASP A 18 -28.18 0.78 -10.65
CA ASP A 18 -27.00 1.45 -10.12
C ASP A 18 -27.40 2.62 -9.22
N TRP A 19 -28.41 3.40 -9.62
CA TRP A 19 -28.96 4.48 -8.79
C TRP A 19 -29.60 3.94 -7.51
N ALA A 20 -30.42 2.90 -7.60
CA ALA A 20 -31.03 2.26 -6.43
C ALA A 20 -29.98 1.70 -5.46
N ALA A 21 -28.94 1.04 -5.99
CA ALA A 21 -27.83 0.53 -5.20
C ALA A 21 -27.05 1.65 -4.51
N ASN A 22 -26.74 2.74 -5.23
CA ASN A 22 -26.03 3.89 -4.66
C ASN A 22 -26.80 4.53 -3.51
N GLU A 23 -28.10 4.75 -3.66
CA GLU A 23 -28.93 5.32 -2.59
C GLU A 23 -29.04 4.37 -1.39
N LEU A 24 -29.15 3.06 -1.64
CA LEU A 24 -29.12 2.07 -0.57
C LEU A 24 -27.78 2.07 0.18
N VAL A 25 -26.66 2.15 -0.53
CA VAL A 25 -25.32 2.20 0.07
C VAL A 25 -25.15 3.48 0.90
N LYS A 26 -25.60 4.63 0.40
CA LYS A 26 -25.59 5.90 1.16
C LYS A 26 -26.44 5.80 2.43
N ALA A 27 -27.58 5.11 2.39
CA ALA A 27 -28.42 4.93 3.57
C ALA A 27 -27.82 3.93 4.59
N LEU A 28 -27.23 2.83 4.12
CA LEU A 28 -26.71 1.76 4.98
C LEU A 28 -25.30 2.03 5.52
N GLN A 29 -24.51 2.86 4.84
CA GLN A 29 -23.11 3.15 5.16
C GLN A 29 -22.25 1.87 5.38
N PRO A 30 -22.24 0.92 4.43
CA PRO A 30 -21.60 -0.38 4.61
C PRO A 30 -20.06 -0.30 4.59
N TYR A 31 -19.42 -1.23 5.30
CA TYR A 31 -17.96 -1.40 5.28
C TYR A 31 -17.42 -1.90 3.92
N LYS A 32 -18.17 -2.76 3.22
CA LYS A 32 -17.74 -3.35 1.95
C LYS A 32 -18.90 -3.39 0.96
N ILE A 33 -18.68 -2.87 -0.23
CA ILE A 33 -19.63 -2.86 -1.36
C ILE A 33 -19.01 -3.70 -2.46
N ILE A 34 -19.76 -4.65 -3.01
CA ILE A 34 -19.21 -5.60 -3.99
C ILE A 34 -20.02 -5.53 -5.27
N PHE A 35 -19.35 -5.14 -6.35
CA PHE A 35 -19.87 -5.22 -7.70
C PHE A 35 -19.42 -6.53 -8.34
N LEU A 36 -20.37 -7.43 -8.59
CA LEU A 36 -20.11 -8.64 -9.34
C LEU A 36 -20.17 -8.36 -10.84
N THR A 37 -19.09 -8.66 -11.56
CA THR A 37 -18.97 -8.39 -12.99
C THR A 37 -18.41 -9.60 -13.75
N GLY A 38 -18.69 -9.69 -15.05
CA GLY A 38 -18.13 -10.74 -15.90
C GLY A 38 -16.62 -10.59 -16.17
N THR A 39 -16.10 -9.37 -16.15
CA THR A 39 -14.66 -9.09 -16.37
C THR A 39 -13.81 -9.37 -15.14
N GLY A 40 -14.42 -9.34 -13.94
CA GLY A 40 -13.73 -9.62 -12.69
C GLY A 40 -12.97 -8.44 -12.09
N GLY A 41 -13.01 -7.26 -12.69
CA GLY A 41 -12.37 -6.06 -12.15
C GLY A 41 -12.06 -5.02 -13.24
N LEU A 42 -11.24 -4.04 -12.86
CA LEU A 42 -10.69 -3.01 -13.73
C LEU A 42 -9.37 -3.51 -14.34
N LEU A 43 -9.23 -3.34 -15.65
CA LEU A 43 -8.02 -3.70 -16.39
C LEU A 43 -7.25 -2.43 -16.75
N ASP A 44 -5.92 -2.51 -16.72
CA ASP A 44 -5.02 -1.45 -17.19
C ASP A 44 -4.91 -1.44 -18.73
N GLY A 45 -4.10 -0.51 -19.26
CA GLY A 45 -3.86 -0.40 -20.71
C GLY A 45 -3.18 -1.61 -21.36
N ASN A 46 -2.62 -2.52 -20.57
CA ASN A 46 -2.02 -3.78 -21.02
C ASN A 46 -2.98 -4.97 -20.84
N GLY A 47 -4.23 -4.74 -20.42
CA GLY A 47 -5.21 -5.78 -20.12
C GLY A 47 -4.93 -6.56 -18.83
N ARG A 48 -4.06 -6.06 -17.95
CA ARG A 48 -3.77 -6.67 -16.65
C ARG A 48 -4.76 -6.15 -15.60
N LEU A 49 -5.15 -7.01 -14.67
CA LEU A 49 -6.03 -6.63 -13.57
C LEU A 49 -5.32 -5.62 -12.65
N ILE A 50 -6.01 -4.52 -12.37
CA ILE A 50 -5.61 -3.56 -11.33
C ILE A 50 -6.12 -4.09 -10.01
N GLU A 51 -5.23 -4.59 -9.15
CA GLU A 51 -5.61 -5.22 -7.88
C GLU A 51 -6.21 -4.22 -6.88
N SER A 52 -5.66 -3.00 -6.82
CA SER A 52 -6.10 -1.97 -5.87
C SER A 52 -5.99 -0.57 -6.42
N ILE A 53 -6.88 0.32 -6.01
CA ILE A 53 -6.86 1.75 -6.34
C ILE A 53 -7.11 2.56 -5.06
N ASN A 54 -6.15 3.41 -4.70
CA ASN A 54 -6.31 4.44 -3.69
C ASN A 54 -6.70 5.76 -4.38
N LEU A 55 -7.97 6.15 -4.23
CA LEU A 55 -8.51 7.33 -4.89
C LEU A 55 -7.82 8.63 -4.45
N ARG A 56 -7.27 8.71 -3.24
CA ARG A 56 -6.56 9.91 -2.78
C ARG A 56 -5.27 10.14 -3.55
N THR A 57 -4.56 9.08 -3.93
CA THR A 57 -3.24 9.17 -4.56
C THR A 57 -3.29 8.95 -6.08
N GLU A 58 -4.23 8.14 -6.56
CA GLU A 58 -4.20 7.63 -7.94
C GLU A 58 -5.30 8.21 -8.84
N TYR A 59 -6.39 8.77 -8.28
CA TYR A 59 -7.57 9.13 -9.06
C TYR A 59 -7.27 10.06 -10.23
N ASP A 60 -6.60 11.19 -10.01
CA ASP A 60 -6.35 12.17 -11.06
C ASP A 60 -5.46 11.61 -12.19
N ALA A 61 -4.48 10.78 -11.84
CA ALA A 61 -3.59 10.14 -12.80
C ALA A 61 -4.33 9.06 -13.61
N LEU A 62 -5.16 8.28 -12.93
CA LEU A 62 -6.01 7.24 -13.51
C LEU A 62 -7.02 7.85 -14.50
N MET A 63 -7.68 8.95 -14.14
CA MET A 63 -8.68 9.63 -14.96
C MET A 63 -8.12 10.31 -16.22
N LYS A 64 -6.79 10.51 -16.27
CA LYS A 64 -6.05 11.02 -17.44
C LYS A 64 -5.57 9.92 -18.38
N GLN A 65 -5.69 8.64 -18.00
CA GLN A 65 -5.22 7.54 -18.83
C GLN A 65 -6.06 7.40 -20.11
N PRO A 66 -5.43 7.26 -21.29
CA PRO A 66 -6.16 7.17 -22.55
C PRO A 66 -6.96 5.87 -22.69
N TRP A 67 -6.51 4.79 -22.04
CA TRP A 67 -7.20 3.50 -22.04
C TRP A 67 -8.43 3.48 -21.12
N LEU A 68 -8.56 4.44 -20.19
CA LEU A 68 -9.72 4.56 -19.31
C LEU A 68 -10.82 5.39 -20.00
N HIS A 69 -11.46 4.78 -20.99
CA HIS A 69 -12.52 5.42 -21.78
C HIS A 69 -13.90 4.78 -21.55
N SER A 70 -14.93 5.44 -22.06
CA SER A 70 -16.32 4.93 -22.12
C SER A 70 -16.89 4.61 -20.72
N GLY A 71 -17.62 3.49 -20.58
CA GLY A 71 -18.32 3.13 -19.36
C GLY A 71 -17.42 2.87 -18.15
N MET A 72 -16.13 2.57 -18.35
CA MET A 72 -15.23 2.32 -17.23
C MET A 72 -14.86 3.60 -16.49
N ARG A 73 -14.65 4.69 -17.23
CA ARG A 73 -14.45 6.02 -16.67
C ARG A 73 -15.61 6.43 -15.77
N VAL A 74 -16.84 6.28 -16.27
CA VAL A 74 -18.07 6.59 -15.54
C VAL A 74 -18.19 5.75 -14.27
N LYS A 75 -17.82 4.46 -14.33
CA LYS A 75 -17.82 3.59 -13.13
C LYS A 75 -16.83 4.07 -12.06
N VAL A 76 -15.62 4.46 -12.45
CA VAL A 76 -14.62 4.98 -11.51
C VAL A 76 -15.08 6.30 -10.88
N GLU A 77 -15.68 7.21 -11.66
CA GLU A 77 -16.27 8.46 -11.18
C GLU A 77 -17.39 8.19 -10.17
N GLN A 78 -18.32 7.29 -10.48
CA GLN A 78 -19.43 6.90 -9.60
C GLN A 78 -18.94 6.27 -8.29
N ILE A 79 -17.93 5.39 -8.37
CA ILE A 79 -17.33 4.75 -7.20
C ILE A 79 -16.63 5.79 -6.32
N ALA A 80 -15.93 6.75 -6.93
CA ALA A 80 -15.29 7.83 -6.20
C ALA A 80 -16.29 8.73 -5.48
N GLU A 81 -17.38 9.10 -6.16
CA GLU A 81 -18.48 9.86 -5.55
C GLU A 81 -19.11 9.07 -4.39
N LEU A 82 -19.39 7.78 -4.59
CA LEU A 82 -19.97 6.92 -3.56
C LEU A 82 -19.08 6.82 -2.32
N LEU A 83 -17.78 6.54 -2.50
CA LEU A 83 -16.81 6.45 -1.41
C LEU A 83 -16.55 7.80 -0.72
N SER A 84 -16.81 8.93 -1.38
CA SER A 84 -16.73 10.25 -0.76
C SER A 84 -17.83 10.49 0.27
N ALA A 85 -19.01 9.87 0.09
CA ALA A 85 -20.17 9.96 0.97
C ALA A 85 -20.20 8.89 2.07
N LEU A 86 -19.17 8.04 2.14
CA LEU A 86 -19.07 6.92 3.08
C LEU A 86 -17.96 7.11 4.11
N PRO A 87 -17.95 6.34 5.22
CA PRO A 87 -16.86 6.36 6.16
C PRO A 87 -15.55 5.95 5.48
N PRO A 88 -14.39 6.51 5.88
CA PRO A 88 -13.07 6.18 5.29
C PRO A 88 -12.73 4.69 5.25
N SER A 89 -13.27 3.92 6.19
CA SER A 89 -13.10 2.46 6.28
C SER A 89 -13.82 1.70 5.18
N SER A 90 -14.72 2.34 4.45
CA SER A 90 -15.53 1.70 3.41
C SER A 90 -14.69 1.44 2.17
N SER A 91 -15.02 0.34 1.50
CA SER A 91 -14.34 -0.09 0.28
C SER A 91 -15.35 -0.59 -0.75
N VAL A 92 -15.00 -0.39 -2.02
CA VAL A 92 -15.69 -1.00 -3.14
C VAL A 92 -14.79 -2.09 -3.71
N SER A 93 -15.34 -3.26 -3.98
CA SER A 93 -14.64 -4.34 -4.67
C SER A 93 -15.38 -4.72 -5.94
N MET A 94 -14.64 -4.92 -7.02
CA MET A 94 -15.16 -5.41 -8.29
C MET A 94 -14.57 -6.78 -8.57
N THR A 95 -15.37 -7.84 -8.57
CA THR A 95 -14.88 -9.22 -8.73
C THR A 95 -15.88 -10.10 -9.49
N ARG A 96 -15.50 -11.34 -9.80
CA ARG A 96 -16.40 -12.35 -10.37
C ARG A 96 -17.15 -13.10 -9.28
N PRO A 97 -18.35 -13.63 -9.55
CA PRO A 97 -19.11 -14.41 -8.56
C PRO A 97 -18.33 -15.61 -7.98
N ASP A 98 -17.56 -16.32 -8.80
CA ASP A 98 -16.73 -17.48 -8.41
C ASP A 98 -15.48 -17.10 -7.60
N GLU A 99 -15.08 -15.83 -7.67
CA GLU A 99 -13.89 -15.27 -7.04
C GLU A 99 -14.23 -14.49 -5.75
N LEU A 100 -15.52 -14.32 -5.43
CA LEU A 100 -16.00 -13.55 -4.29
C LEU A 100 -15.39 -13.98 -2.95
N ALA A 101 -15.25 -15.29 -2.70
CA ALA A 101 -14.69 -15.78 -1.44
C ALA A 101 -13.21 -15.40 -1.28
N LYS A 102 -12.42 -15.50 -2.35
CA LYS A 102 -11.01 -15.08 -2.33
C LYS A 102 -10.89 -13.57 -2.12
N GLU A 103 -11.75 -12.79 -2.77
CA GLU A 103 -11.81 -11.34 -2.61
C GLU A 103 -12.23 -10.87 -1.20
N LEU A 104 -13.04 -11.67 -0.51
CA LEU A 104 -13.49 -11.36 0.85
C LEU A 104 -12.48 -11.75 1.92
N PHE A 105 -11.76 -12.86 1.73
CA PHE A 105 -11.01 -13.52 2.79
C PHE A 105 -9.50 -13.62 2.55
N THR A 106 -8.96 -12.97 1.50
CA THR A 106 -7.52 -12.93 1.24
C THR A 106 -7.03 -11.49 1.07
N HIS A 107 -5.76 -11.23 1.44
CA HIS A 107 -5.15 -9.90 1.30
C HIS A 107 -4.86 -9.52 -0.16
N ARG A 108 -4.59 -10.50 -1.04
CA ARG A 108 -4.37 -10.26 -2.47
C ARG A 108 -5.68 -10.04 -3.23
N GLY A 109 -6.77 -10.66 -2.75
CA GLY A 109 -8.02 -10.68 -3.47
C GLY A 109 -7.91 -11.34 -4.84
N SER A 110 -8.94 -11.17 -5.66
CA SER A 110 -8.96 -11.58 -7.07
C SER A 110 -9.84 -10.68 -7.94
N GLY A 111 -10.00 -9.44 -7.50
CA GLY A 111 -10.64 -8.38 -8.24
C GLY A 111 -9.91 -7.05 -8.09
N THR A 112 -10.66 -5.96 -8.26
CA THR A 112 -10.15 -4.61 -8.01
C THR A 112 -10.75 -4.04 -6.73
N LEU A 113 -9.91 -3.79 -5.74
CA LEU A 113 -10.26 -3.11 -4.50
C LEU A 113 -10.07 -1.59 -4.63
N ILE A 114 -11.14 -0.83 -4.51
CA ILE A 114 -11.13 0.63 -4.60
C ILE A 114 -11.46 1.20 -3.23
N ARG A 115 -10.59 2.10 -2.76
CA ARG A 115 -10.76 2.78 -1.46
C ARG A 115 -10.54 4.27 -1.63
N ARG A 116 -11.15 5.05 -0.73
CA ARG A 116 -10.84 6.48 -0.62
C ARG A 116 -9.36 6.69 -0.31
N GLY A 117 -8.81 5.81 0.53
CA GLY A 117 -7.41 5.81 0.93
C GLY A 117 -7.00 7.02 1.76
N GLU A 118 -5.69 7.11 2.01
CA GLU A 118 -5.09 8.12 2.88
C GLU A 118 -4.18 9.05 2.10
N ARG A 119 -4.04 10.29 2.57
CA ARG A 119 -3.02 11.18 2.05
C ARG A 119 -1.64 10.66 2.47
N ILE A 120 -0.68 10.74 1.55
CA ILE A 120 0.72 10.48 1.86
C ILE A 120 1.42 11.82 2.04
N HIS A 121 2.06 12.01 3.19
CA HIS A 121 2.89 13.17 3.50
C HIS A 121 4.35 12.85 3.23
N ARG A 122 5.08 13.84 2.73
CA ARG A 122 6.53 13.80 2.58
C ARG A 122 7.19 14.72 3.59
N PHE A 123 8.22 14.22 4.28
CA PHE A 123 9.05 14.99 5.19
C PHE A 123 10.53 14.80 4.86
N ASP A 124 11.30 15.87 4.98
CA ASP A 124 12.74 15.88 4.70
C ASP A 124 13.58 16.07 5.99
N SER A 125 12.92 16.13 7.16
CA SER A 125 13.56 16.22 8.49
C SER A 125 12.74 15.51 9.56
N TRP A 126 13.43 14.91 10.54
CA TRP A 126 12.81 14.28 11.72
C TRP A 126 12.08 15.26 12.65
N ASP A 127 12.33 16.57 12.54
CA ASP A 127 11.70 17.59 13.41
C ASP A 127 10.23 17.84 13.06
N ALA A 128 9.82 17.51 11.84
CA ALA A 128 8.45 17.67 11.38
C ALA A 128 7.60 16.37 11.53
N VAL A 129 8.16 15.33 12.14
CA VAL A 129 7.58 13.99 12.19
C VAL A 129 7.19 13.64 13.62
N ASP A 130 6.03 13.02 13.79
CA ASP A 130 5.64 12.38 15.04
C ASP A 130 6.45 11.08 15.21
N ARG A 131 7.58 11.18 15.91
CA ARG A 131 8.53 10.09 16.11
C ARG A 131 7.93 8.96 16.96
N GLU A 132 7.02 9.27 17.87
CA GLU A 132 6.35 8.28 18.72
C GLU A 132 5.44 7.39 17.88
N ARG A 133 4.58 8.00 17.05
CA ARG A 133 3.71 7.26 16.14
C ARG A 133 4.48 6.49 15.09
N LEU A 134 5.55 7.08 14.53
CA LEU A 134 6.41 6.38 13.57
C LEU A 134 7.12 5.18 14.20
N THR A 135 7.58 5.32 15.45
CA THR A 135 8.16 4.20 16.21
C THR A 135 7.12 3.10 16.40
N ALA A 136 5.92 3.43 16.87
CA ALA A 136 4.84 2.45 17.05
C ALA A 136 4.48 1.71 15.76
N LEU A 137 4.41 2.42 14.63
CA LEU A 137 4.21 1.83 13.31
C LEU A 137 5.34 0.85 12.95
N ILE A 138 6.60 1.29 13.03
CA ILE A 138 7.75 0.44 12.69
C ILE A 138 7.76 -0.81 13.58
N GLU A 139 7.59 -0.64 14.88
CA GLU A 139 7.67 -1.77 15.81
C GLU A 139 6.55 -2.78 15.60
N SER A 140 5.32 -2.31 15.36
CA SER A 140 4.18 -3.19 15.04
C SER A 140 4.38 -3.92 13.71
N SER A 141 4.81 -3.23 12.66
CA SER A 141 5.03 -3.85 11.33
C SER A 141 6.13 -4.91 11.31
N PHE A 142 7.21 -4.72 12.08
CA PHE A 142 8.35 -5.65 12.09
C PHE A 142 8.32 -6.64 13.25
N GLY A 143 7.39 -6.49 14.20
CA GLY A 143 7.30 -7.30 15.41
C GLY A 143 8.52 -7.17 16.34
N ARG A 144 9.22 -6.03 16.31
CA ARG A 144 10.53 -5.83 16.95
C ARG A 144 10.72 -4.41 17.43
N LYS A 145 11.56 -4.24 18.46
CA LYS A 145 11.90 -2.91 18.98
C LYS A 145 12.86 -2.15 18.08
N LEU A 146 12.56 -0.88 17.86
CA LEU A 146 13.46 0.06 17.20
C LEU A 146 14.59 0.42 18.17
N VAL A 147 15.80 0.57 17.66
CA VAL A 147 16.92 0.97 18.51
C VAL A 147 16.71 2.40 19.07
N PRO A 148 17.03 2.68 20.34
CA PRO A 148 16.66 3.95 20.99
C PRO A 148 17.20 5.20 20.30
N ASP A 149 18.42 5.12 19.77
CA ASP A 149 19.12 6.22 19.08
C ASP A 149 18.94 6.19 17.55
N TYR A 150 17.82 5.61 17.07
CA TYR A 150 17.57 5.47 15.63
C TYR A 150 17.50 6.82 14.91
N PHE A 151 16.77 7.78 15.46
CA PHE A 151 16.53 9.08 14.82
C PHE A 151 17.78 9.99 14.87
N GLU A 152 18.67 9.76 15.83
CA GLU A 152 19.92 10.46 16.01
C GLU A 152 20.98 9.97 15.03
N ARG A 153 21.07 8.65 14.83
CA ARG A 153 22.10 8.05 13.95
C ARG A 153 21.69 7.94 12.48
N THR A 154 20.40 8.01 12.17
CA THR A 154 19.88 7.77 10.82
C THR A 154 19.65 9.10 10.13
N PRO A 155 20.48 9.50 9.15
CA PRO A 155 20.31 10.75 8.43
C PRO A 155 19.11 10.62 7.49
N LEU A 156 17.99 11.25 7.85
CA LEU A 156 16.81 11.27 7.00
C LEU A 156 17.13 12.01 5.70
N TRP A 157 16.86 11.36 4.57
CA TRP A 157 16.79 12.05 3.29
C TRP A 157 15.34 12.40 2.95
N ARG A 158 14.45 11.40 2.99
CA ARG A 158 13.01 11.57 2.81
C ARG A 158 12.23 10.53 3.61
N LEU A 159 11.13 10.95 4.21
CA LEU A 159 10.11 10.10 4.79
C LEU A 159 8.83 10.29 3.99
N TYR A 160 8.26 9.19 3.51
CA TYR A 160 6.87 9.15 3.08
C TYR A 160 6.07 8.48 4.19
N VAL A 161 4.96 9.06 4.62
CA VAL A 161 4.11 8.49 5.68
C VAL A 161 2.64 8.78 5.39
N SER A 162 1.77 7.78 5.58
CA SER A 162 0.33 7.97 5.48
C SER A 162 -0.19 8.89 6.58
N GLU A 163 -1.24 9.66 6.31
CA GLU A 163 -1.92 10.59 7.23
C GLU A 163 -2.14 10.01 8.64
N HIS A 164 -2.50 8.72 8.75
CA HIS A 164 -2.76 8.08 10.04
C HIS A 164 -1.61 7.21 10.56
N TYR A 165 -0.40 7.30 9.99
CA TYR A 165 0.78 6.51 10.39
C TYR A 165 0.54 4.99 10.33
N ARG A 166 -0.12 4.55 9.27
CA ARG A 166 -0.42 3.14 8.97
C ARG A 166 0.55 2.55 7.94
N ALA A 167 1.21 3.40 7.15
CA ALA A 167 2.33 3.01 6.31
C ALA A 167 3.40 4.10 6.25
N ALA A 168 4.67 3.70 6.18
CA ALA A 168 5.81 4.60 6.07
C ALA A 168 6.95 4.00 5.25
N ILE A 169 7.62 4.84 4.46
CA ILE A 169 8.89 4.56 3.80
C ILE A 169 9.92 5.57 4.28
N VAL A 170 10.98 5.10 4.93
CA VAL A 170 12.12 5.92 5.37
C VAL A 170 13.26 5.73 4.40
N LEU A 171 13.73 6.81 3.81
CA LEU A 171 14.86 6.83 2.90
C LEU A 171 16.05 7.58 3.51
N THR A 172 17.23 6.98 3.39
CA THR A 172 18.54 7.61 3.62
C THR A 172 19.24 7.83 2.29
N ARG A 173 20.42 8.46 2.32
CA ARG A 173 21.24 8.67 1.13
C ARG A 173 22.66 8.21 1.39
N GLU A 174 23.12 7.27 0.59
CA GLU A 174 24.41 6.58 0.75
C GLU A 174 25.21 6.82 -0.53
N ASP A 175 26.33 7.53 -0.42
CA ASP A 175 27.17 7.95 -1.56
C ASP A 175 26.38 8.59 -2.72
N GLY A 176 25.36 9.37 -2.37
CA GLY A 176 24.49 10.06 -3.33
C GLY A 176 23.32 9.22 -3.85
N VAL A 177 23.29 7.92 -3.60
CA VAL A 177 22.24 6.99 -4.02
C VAL A 177 21.18 6.83 -2.91
N PRO A 178 19.89 6.93 -3.22
CA PRO A 178 18.83 6.66 -2.25
C PRO A 178 18.84 5.20 -1.75
N HIS A 179 18.72 5.04 -0.44
CA HIS A 179 18.60 3.75 0.23
C HIS A 179 17.30 3.71 1.04
N MET A 180 16.51 2.64 0.90
CA MET A 180 15.33 2.45 1.74
C MET A 180 15.69 1.70 3.02
N ASP A 181 15.67 2.45 4.12
CA ASP A 181 16.00 1.95 5.45
C ASP A 181 14.80 1.28 6.13
N LYS A 182 13.58 1.80 5.91
CA LYS A 182 12.33 1.19 6.39
C LYS A 182 11.26 1.21 5.32
N PHE A 183 10.52 0.11 5.26
CA PHE A 183 9.18 0.06 4.69
C PHE A 183 8.28 -0.65 5.69
N ALA A 184 7.44 0.14 6.37
CA ALA A 184 6.53 -0.34 7.41
C ALA A 184 5.10 -0.18 6.93
N VAL A 185 4.29 -1.23 7.08
CA VAL A 185 2.85 -1.22 6.84
C VAL A 185 2.22 -2.00 7.98
N CYS A 186 1.32 -1.38 8.75
CA CYS A 186 0.65 -2.04 9.86
C CYS A 186 -0.29 -3.15 9.35
N ASP A 187 -0.58 -4.13 10.19
CA ASP A 187 -1.34 -5.33 9.80
C ASP A 187 -2.74 -5.01 9.30
N ASP A 188 -3.41 -4.01 9.89
CA ASP A 188 -4.73 -3.56 9.47
C ASP A 188 -4.72 -2.84 8.12
N ALA A 189 -3.56 -2.35 7.66
CA ALA A 189 -3.39 -1.76 6.33
C ALA A 189 -2.97 -2.78 5.26
N GLN A 190 -2.61 -4.02 5.64
CA GLN A 190 -2.22 -5.06 4.71
C GLN A 190 -3.44 -5.58 3.92
N GLY A 191 -3.34 -5.54 2.59
CA GLY A 191 -4.45 -5.86 1.68
C GLY A 191 -5.42 -4.70 1.45
N GLU A 192 -5.21 -3.54 2.07
CA GLU A 192 -5.96 -2.32 1.75
C GLU A 192 -5.38 -1.56 0.54
N GLY A 193 -4.23 -2.01 0.02
CA GLY A 193 -3.47 -1.33 -1.03
C GLY A 193 -2.61 -0.15 -0.52
N LEU A 194 -2.63 0.18 0.78
CA LEU A 194 -1.89 1.33 1.33
C LEU A 194 -0.37 1.21 1.12
N GLY A 195 0.19 0.01 1.30
CA GLY A 195 1.62 -0.24 1.04
C GLY A 195 2.01 0.03 -0.41
N ARG A 196 1.17 -0.37 -1.38
CA ARG A 196 1.42 -0.10 -2.80
C ARG A 196 1.23 1.39 -3.11
N ALA A 197 0.23 2.04 -2.52
CA ALA A 197 -0.01 3.47 -2.71
C ALA A 197 1.17 4.33 -2.24
N ILE A 198 1.72 4.07 -1.05
CA ILE A 198 2.88 4.82 -0.55
C ILE A 198 4.15 4.54 -1.37
N TRP A 199 4.33 3.30 -1.84
CA TRP A 199 5.42 2.93 -2.73
C TRP A 199 5.37 3.68 -4.06
N GLN A 200 4.20 3.72 -4.71
CA GLN A 200 4.01 4.44 -5.97
C GLN A 200 4.25 5.94 -5.83
N VAL A 201 3.75 6.57 -4.74
CA VAL A 201 4.02 7.99 -4.45
C VAL A 201 5.52 8.24 -4.31
N MET A 202 6.24 7.36 -3.60
CA MET A 202 7.70 7.45 -3.46
C MET A 202 8.41 7.28 -4.81
N GLN A 203 8.04 6.27 -5.59
CA GLN A 203 8.68 5.94 -6.86
C GLN A 203 8.54 7.05 -7.92
N GLN A 204 7.45 7.83 -7.90
CA GLN A 204 7.27 9.00 -8.77
C GLN A 204 8.34 10.09 -8.54
N GLU A 205 8.92 10.18 -7.34
CA GLU A 205 9.92 11.18 -7.00
C GLU A 205 11.35 10.62 -6.85
N VAL A 206 11.49 9.30 -6.85
CA VAL A 206 12.74 8.58 -6.56
C VAL A 206 13.04 7.62 -7.70
N GLY A 207 13.83 8.10 -8.68
CA GLY A 207 14.12 7.37 -9.92
C GLY A 207 15.08 6.19 -9.77
N SER A 208 15.84 6.11 -8.68
CA SER A 208 16.68 4.96 -8.34
C SER A 208 16.68 4.72 -6.84
N LEU A 209 16.71 3.45 -6.45
CA LEU A 209 16.64 3.03 -5.04
C LEU A 209 17.28 1.66 -4.88
N PHE A 210 17.94 1.45 -3.74
CA PHE A 210 18.32 0.12 -3.30
C PHE A 210 17.91 -0.13 -1.85
N TRP A 211 17.73 -1.41 -1.51
CA TRP A 211 17.31 -1.80 -0.17
C TRP A 211 17.66 -3.25 0.12
N ARG A 212 17.47 -3.64 1.38
CA ARG A 212 17.65 -5.02 1.82
C ARG A 212 16.43 -5.56 2.53
N SER A 213 16.26 -6.88 2.47
CA SER A 213 15.22 -7.60 3.19
C SER A 213 15.73 -8.95 3.68
N ARG A 214 15.22 -9.41 4.83
CA ARG A 214 15.56 -10.75 5.34
C ARG A 214 15.03 -11.82 4.37
N ARG A 215 15.72 -12.94 4.25
CA ARG A 215 15.36 -14.02 3.30
C ARG A 215 13.92 -14.55 3.46
N ARG A 216 13.41 -14.59 4.69
CA ARG A 216 12.08 -15.12 5.03
C ARG A 216 11.01 -14.03 5.22
N ASN A 217 11.28 -12.80 4.79
CA ASN A 217 10.28 -11.75 4.84
C ASN A 217 9.14 -12.04 3.84
N ALA A 218 7.89 -11.99 4.30
CA ALA A 218 6.71 -12.24 3.48
C ALA A 218 6.57 -11.24 2.31
N VAL A 219 7.10 -10.01 2.47
CA VAL A 219 7.05 -8.94 1.45
C VAL A 219 8.04 -9.16 0.29
N ASN A 220 8.92 -10.16 0.36
CA ASN A 220 9.92 -10.40 -0.69
C ASN A 220 9.34 -10.67 -2.09
N GLY A 221 8.09 -11.15 -2.18
CA GLY A 221 7.39 -11.28 -3.46
C GLY A 221 7.13 -9.91 -4.11
N PHE A 222 6.59 -8.96 -3.33
CA PHE A 222 6.40 -7.58 -3.75
C PHE A 222 7.72 -6.92 -4.16
N TYR A 223 8.78 -7.08 -3.35
CA TYR A 223 10.08 -6.50 -3.70
C TYR A 223 10.67 -7.06 -5.00
N ALA A 224 10.43 -8.33 -5.32
CA ALA A 224 10.89 -8.90 -6.57
C ALA A 224 10.10 -8.40 -7.79
N GLU A 225 8.80 -8.11 -7.62
CA GLU A 225 7.94 -7.52 -8.65
C GLU A 225 8.32 -6.05 -8.94
N GLU A 226 8.77 -5.31 -7.91
CA GLU A 226 9.10 -3.87 -7.98
C GLU A 226 10.59 -3.57 -8.21
N SER A 227 11.43 -4.59 -8.39
CA SER A 227 12.88 -4.45 -8.59
C SER A 227 13.31 -4.76 -10.02
N ASP A 228 14.34 -4.06 -10.51
CA ASP A 228 15.04 -4.43 -11.74
C ASP A 228 16.01 -5.60 -11.50
N GLY A 229 16.48 -5.77 -10.26
CA GLY A 229 17.39 -6.85 -9.91
C GLY A 229 17.44 -7.17 -8.42
N VAL A 230 17.93 -8.37 -8.13
CA VAL A 230 18.13 -8.88 -6.76
C VAL A 230 19.39 -9.73 -6.65
N ILE A 231 20.17 -9.50 -5.60
CA ILE A 231 21.26 -10.38 -5.16
C ILE A 231 20.83 -11.03 -3.85
N LYS A 232 20.60 -12.34 -3.90
CA LYS A 232 20.25 -13.14 -2.73
C LYS A 232 21.53 -13.51 -1.96
N GLY A 233 21.49 -13.37 -0.64
CA GLY A 233 22.64 -13.64 0.21
C GLY A 233 22.25 -13.99 1.65
N HIS A 234 23.24 -14.29 2.47
CA HIS A 234 23.07 -14.45 3.91
C HIS A 234 23.70 -13.23 4.63
N PRO A 235 23.01 -12.57 5.57
CA PRO A 235 21.62 -12.84 6.00
C PRO A 235 20.55 -12.08 5.18
N TRP A 236 20.96 -11.30 4.16
CA TRP A 236 20.09 -10.36 3.44
C TRP A 236 19.97 -10.69 1.95
N ASN A 237 18.78 -10.47 1.40
CA ASN A 237 18.60 -10.21 -0.04
C ASN A 237 18.72 -8.70 -0.26
N VAL A 238 19.41 -8.29 -1.32
CA VAL A 238 19.56 -6.89 -1.73
C VAL A 238 18.84 -6.70 -3.05
N TYR A 239 17.95 -5.71 -3.11
CA TYR A 239 17.12 -5.37 -4.26
C TYR A 239 17.44 -3.95 -4.72
N TRP A 240 17.22 -3.66 -5.99
CA TRP A 240 17.36 -2.31 -6.53
C TRP A 240 16.44 -2.08 -7.74
N TYR A 241 16.22 -0.81 -8.05
CA TYR A 241 15.72 -0.35 -9.34
C TYR A 241 16.43 0.94 -9.76
N GLY A 242 16.48 1.22 -11.07
CA GLY A 242 17.08 2.43 -11.63
C GLY A 242 18.60 2.51 -11.47
N LEU A 243 19.28 1.41 -11.11
CA LEU A 243 20.74 1.31 -11.09
C LEU A 243 21.20 0.52 -12.31
N GLU A 244 21.84 1.20 -13.25
CA GLU A 244 22.31 0.60 -14.52
C GLU A 244 23.80 0.22 -14.47
N ASP A 245 24.58 0.83 -13.58
CA ASP A 245 26.02 0.61 -13.47
C ASP A 245 26.38 -0.49 -12.47
N PHE A 246 27.27 -1.40 -12.87
CA PHE A 246 27.69 -2.51 -12.03
C PHE A 246 28.44 -2.07 -10.77
N ALA A 247 29.24 -1.00 -10.83
CA ALA A 247 29.95 -0.51 -9.66
C ALA A 247 28.98 0.10 -8.64
N ALA A 248 27.95 0.82 -9.10
CA ALA A 248 26.87 1.31 -8.24
C ALA A 248 26.09 0.16 -7.57
N ILE A 249 25.80 -0.92 -8.30
CA ILE A 249 25.15 -2.11 -7.75
C ILE A 249 26.06 -2.79 -6.72
N GLU A 250 27.35 -2.94 -7.00
CA GLU A 250 28.32 -3.53 -6.07
C GLU A 250 28.41 -2.73 -4.77
N ALA A 251 28.48 -1.39 -4.86
CA ALA A 251 28.47 -0.51 -3.71
C ALA A 251 27.17 -0.62 -2.88
N ALA A 252 26.01 -0.66 -3.54
CA ALA A 252 24.71 -0.86 -2.88
C ALA A 252 24.65 -2.20 -2.12
N VAL A 253 25.18 -3.27 -2.71
CA VAL A 253 25.26 -4.59 -2.09
C VAL A 253 26.21 -4.60 -0.91
N ALA A 254 27.39 -3.99 -1.04
CA ALA A 254 28.35 -3.86 0.06
C ALA A 254 27.74 -3.10 1.23
N HIS A 255 27.14 -1.92 0.95
CA HIS A 255 26.44 -1.12 1.96
C HIS A 255 25.38 -1.92 2.70
N CYS A 256 24.50 -2.62 1.96
CA CYS A 256 23.43 -3.41 2.58
C CYS A 256 23.94 -4.58 3.43
N ARG A 257 25.12 -5.11 3.16
CA ARG A 257 25.73 -6.20 3.95
C ARG A 257 26.39 -5.70 5.21
N GLU A 258 27.02 -4.53 5.15
CA GLU A 258 27.79 -3.94 6.25
C GLU A 258 26.94 -3.12 7.21
N ARG A 259 25.86 -2.48 6.73
CA ARG A 259 24.99 -1.63 7.56
C ARG A 259 24.47 -2.40 8.77
N PRO A 260 24.66 -1.92 10.01
CA PRO A 260 24.13 -2.58 11.20
C PRO A 260 22.61 -2.75 11.15
N ALA A 261 22.08 -3.75 11.87
CA ALA A 261 20.65 -3.88 12.04
C ALA A 261 20.13 -2.72 12.91
N THR A 262 19.07 -2.06 12.46
CA THR A 262 18.44 -0.94 13.19
C THR A 262 17.23 -1.40 14.02
N LEU A 263 16.94 -2.70 14.05
CA LEU A 263 15.91 -3.33 14.87
C LEU A 263 16.60 -4.34 15.77
N ILE A 264 16.21 -4.39 17.04
CA ILE A 264 16.83 -5.27 18.03
C ILE A 264 16.47 -6.73 17.69
N ASP A 265 17.49 -7.59 17.51
CA ASP A 265 17.30 -9.03 17.36
C ASP A 265 17.01 -9.65 18.74
N GLU A 266 15.92 -10.44 18.90
CA GLU A 266 15.54 -11.08 20.18
C GLU A 266 16.63 -12.00 20.79
N MET A 267 17.70 -12.31 20.06
CA MET A 267 18.78 -13.19 20.51
C MET A 267 19.84 -12.51 21.41
N THR A 268 19.68 -11.23 21.79
CA THR A 268 20.59 -10.53 22.70
C THR A 268 19.92 -10.02 23.97
N ALA A 269 18.99 -10.79 24.54
CA ALA A 269 18.69 -10.64 25.97
C ALA A 269 19.81 -11.36 26.75
N PRO A 270 20.54 -10.69 27.66
CA PRO A 270 21.47 -11.40 28.53
C PRO A 270 20.65 -12.37 29.37
N THR A 271 20.95 -13.66 29.27
CA THR A 271 20.51 -14.65 30.24
C THR A 271 21.10 -14.21 31.58
N ASP A 272 20.25 -13.72 32.46
CA ASP A 272 20.58 -13.37 33.82
C ASP A 272 21.13 -14.62 34.50
N GLY A 273 22.46 -14.70 34.61
CA GLY A 273 23.19 -15.79 35.20
C GLY A 273 23.06 -15.72 36.72
N SER A 274 21.89 -16.07 37.22
CA SER A 274 21.68 -16.43 38.63
C SER A 274 21.67 -17.95 38.74
N ASP A 275 22.86 -18.52 38.90
CA ASP A 275 23.04 -19.83 39.53
C ASP A 275 24.46 -19.91 40.12
N LYS A 276 24.54 -19.53 41.41
CA LYS A 276 25.47 -20.06 42.42
C LYS A 276 24.86 -19.89 43.80
#